data_AF-A0A433D6M4-F1
#
_entry.id   AF-A0A433D6M4-F1
#
_cell.length_a   1.000
_cell.length_b   1.000
_cell.length_c   1.000
_cell.angle_alpha   90.00
_cell.angle_beta   90.00
_cell.angle_gamma   90.00
#
_symmetry.space_group_name_H-M   'P 1'
#
loop_
_entity.id
_entity.type
_entity.pdbx_description
1 polymer ?
#
loop_
_entity_poly.entity_id
_entity_poly.type
_entity_poly.pdbx_seq_one_letter_code
_entity_poly.pdbx_strand_id
1 'polypeptide(L)'
;MAQNLIADTSWELASSVEVRKSTAMPFFVPRSQESSGSFIIRHLSATNEDTRNLHCITTTTLPNSEILVAGQQDDMLVVNVGRGTITKIVEGASNIVVMRKSPRLICCGSMTGEVTLRDPRTLRVEQRVQAHTGTLSDLDVSGNLLLTCGFSQRCVWLSDKYMMCRFWQMELTIS
;
A
#
# COMPACT_ATOMS: atom_id res chain seq x y z
N MET A 1 30.90 -3.73 -33.56
CA MET A 1 30.84 -4.56 -32.34
C MET A 1 29.61 -4.13 -31.55
N ALA A 2 28.55 -4.93 -31.64
CA ALA A 2 27.31 -4.75 -30.89
C ALA A 2 27.49 -5.34 -29.48
N GLN A 3 27.05 -4.62 -28.45
CA GLN A 3 26.70 -5.22 -27.16
C GLN A 3 25.33 -4.69 -26.75
N ASN A 4 24.35 -5.58 -26.91
CA ASN A 4 23.01 -5.49 -26.38
C ASN A 4 23.07 -5.38 -24.85
N LEU A 5 22.37 -4.40 -24.28
CA LEU A 5 21.94 -4.42 -22.88
C LEU A 5 20.44 -4.73 -22.88
N ILE A 6 20.12 -6.03 -22.99
CA ILE A 6 18.82 -6.61 -22.66
C ILE A 6 19.09 -7.64 -21.55
N ALA A 7 18.58 -7.37 -20.35
CA ALA A 7 18.27 -8.28 -19.22
C ALA A 7 18.17 -7.39 -17.96
N ASP A 8 17.13 -7.37 -17.13
CA ASP A 8 16.14 -8.40 -16.77
C ASP A 8 14.72 -7.82 -16.75
N THR A 9 13.85 -8.38 -17.57
CA THR A 9 12.39 -8.34 -17.38
C THR A 9 11.90 -9.78 -17.26
N SER A 10 12.29 -10.44 -16.18
CA SER A 10 11.70 -11.70 -15.76
C SER A 10 11.48 -11.63 -14.27
N TRP A 11 10.23 -11.40 -13.87
CA TRP A 11 9.73 -11.76 -12.55
C TRP A 11 8.57 -12.75 -12.76
N GLU A 12 8.46 -13.69 -11.84
CA GLU A 12 7.81 -15.00 -11.98
C GLU A 12 6.31 -14.94 -12.32
N LEU A 13 5.88 -15.84 -13.20
CA LEU A 13 4.49 -16.16 -13.56
C LEU A 13 3.76 -16.83 -12.39
N ALA A 14 3.46 -16.09 -11.31
CA ALA A 14 2.66 -16.59 -10.20
C ALA A 14 1.53 -15.63 -9.76
N SER A 15 1.35 -14.50 -10.43
CA SER A 15 0.28 -13.54 -10.13
C SER A 15 -0.42 -13.08 -11.41
N SER A 16 -1.76 -13.08 -11.42
CA SER A 16 -2.57 -12.58 -12.54
C SER A 16 -2.51 -11.04 -12.69
N VAL A 17 -1.56 -10.35 -12.03
CA VAL A 17 -1.49 -8.89 -11.98
C VAL A 17 -0.13 -8.41 -12.51
N GLU A 18 -0.11 -7.96 -13.76
CA GLU A 18 1.04 -7.30 -14.37
C GLU A 18 1.03 -5.81 -14.01
N VAL A 19 2.16 -5.30 -13.51
CA VAL A 19 2.31 -3.90 -13.13
C VAL A 19 3.31 -3.22 -14.06
N ARG A 20 2.83 -2.25 -14.85
CA ARG A 20 3.67 -1.45 -15.73
C ARG A 20 3.89 -0.07 -15.11
N LYS A 21 5.13 0.24 -14.75
CA LYS A 21 5.51 1.58 -14.28
C LYS A 21 5.50 2.53 -15.47
N SER A 22 4.65 3.55 -15.43
CA SER A 22 4.68 4.66 -16.38
C SER A 22 5.34 5.88 -15.74
N THR A 23 5.75 6.83 -16.60
CA THR A 23 6.63 7.96 -16.29
C THR A 23 6.10 8.84 -15.15
N ALA A 24 7.01 9.50 -14.43
CA ALA A 24 6.66 10.47 -13.39
C ALA A 24 5.78 11.61 -13.96
N MET A 25 4.57 11.75 -13.42
CA MET A 25 3.63 12.79 -13.83
C MET A 25 4.02 14.15 -13.26
N PRO A 26 3.90 15.26 -14.04
CA PRO A 26 3.99 16.59 -13.48
C PRO A 26 2.71 16.87 -12.68
N PHE A 27 2.87 16.96 -11.36
CA PHE A 27 1.94 17.58 -10.41
C PHE A 27 0.49 17.05 -10.42
N PHE A 28 0.24 15.99 -9.65
CA PHE A 28 -1.09 15.61 -9.19
C PHE A 28 -1.15 15.85 -7.68
N VAL A 29 -2.18 16.56 -7.19
CA VAL A 29 -2.41 16.72 -5.75
C VAL A 29 -3.25 15.54 -5.31
N PRO A 30 -2.67 14.53 -4.62
CA PRO A 30 -3.46 13.43 -4.10
C PRO A 30 -4.44 13.97 -3.06
N ARG A 31 -5.65 13.42 -3.07
CA ARG A 31 -6.73 13.83 -2.18
C ARG A 31 -6.40 13.32 -0.77
N SER A 32 -5.88 14.20 0.09
CA SER A 32 -5.69 13.96 1.53
C SER A 32 -6.88 13.19 2.07
N GLN A 33 -6.67 11.93 2.46
CA GLN A 33 -7.72 11.14 3.09
C GLN A 33 -7.84 11.63 4.54
N GLU A 34 -8.77 12.56 4.77
CA GLU A 34 -9.17 12.95 6.12
C GLU A 34 -9.76 11.75 6.86
N SER A 35 -8.94 11.19 7.75
CA SER A 35 -9.13 10.77 9.15
C SER A 35 -10.52 10.37 9.71
N SER A 36 -11.54 10.07 8.90
CA SER A 36 -12.86 9.65 9.40
C SER A 36 -12.79 8.35 10.21
N GLY A 37 -11.74 7.54 10.02
CA GLY A 37 -11.46 6.35 10.82
C GLY A 37 -10.54 6.55 12.04
N SER A 38 -10.07 7.77 12.32
CA SER A 38 -9.18 8.06 13.46
C SER A 38 -9.83 7.72 14.81
N PHE A 39 -11.15 7.90 14.91
CA PHE A 39 -11.89 7.53 16.11
C PHE A 39 -11.94 6.01 16.33
N ILE A 40 -12.20 5.25 15.25
CA ILE A 40 -12.27 3.79 15.30
C ILE A 40 -10.90 3.19 15.64
N ILE A 41 -9.83 3.71 15.05
CA ILE A 41 -8.45 3.31 15.33
C ILE A 41 -8.12 3.51 16.82
N ARG A 42 -8.43 4.70 17.37
CA ARG A 42 -8.19 4.99 18.78
C ARG A 42 -8.99 4.08 19.71
N HIS A 43 -10.25 3.82 19.38
CA HIS A 43 -11.09 2.95 20.18
C HIS A 43 -10.60 1.49 20.15
N LEU A 44 -10.18 0.98 18.99
CA LEU A 44 -9.62 -0.37 18.87
C LEU A 44 -8.31 -0.54 19.64
N SER A 45 -7.46 0.48 19.61
CA SER A 45 -6.20 0.52 20.36
C SER A 45 -6.42 0.59 21.87
N ALA A 46 -7.51 1.22 22.33
CA ALA A 46 -7.87 1.26 23.74
C ALA A 46 -8.45 -0.06 24.26
N THR A 47 -9.09 -0.86 23.39
CA THR A 47 -9.77 -2.10 23.79
C THR A 47 -8.89 -3.34 23.79
N ASN A 48 -7.80 -3.37 23.03
CA ASN A 48 -6.92 -4.53 22.90
C ASN A 48 -5.45 -4.12 23.04
N GLU A 49 -4.69 -4.79 23.91
CA GLU A 49 -3.28 -4.48 24.11
C GLU A 49 -2.39 -4.87 22.91
N ASP A 50 -2.89 -5.77 22.06
CA ASP A 50 -2.17 -6.29 20.88
C ASP A 50 -2.25 -5.34 19.67
N THR A 51 -3.10 -4.30 19.71
CA THR A 51 -3.36 -3.38 18.58
C THR A 51 -2.64 -2.05 18.75
N ARG A 52 -1.31 -2.12 18.92
CA ARG A 52 -0.46 -0.94 19.13
C ARG A 52 -0.08 -0.32 17.78
N ASN A 53 -0.19 1.01 17.68
CA ASN A 53 0.24 1.81 16.53
C ASN A 53 -0.47 1.53 15.19
N LEU A 54 -1.80 1.49 15.23
CA LEU A 54 -2.63 1.48 14.03
C LEU A 54 -2.60 2.87 13.35
N HIS A 55 -2.43 2.90 12.02
CA HIS A 55 -2.30 4.15 11.26
C HIS A 55 -3.33 4.31 10.14
N CYS A 56 -3.76 3.20 9.55
CA CYS A 56 -4.60 3.23 8.36
C CYS A 56 -5.75 2.23 8.46
N ILE A 57 -6.83 2.57 7.77
CA ILE A 57 -8.07 1.81 7.74
C ILE A 57 -8.65 1.85 6.33
N THR A 58 -9.14 0.70 5.87
CA THR A 58 -9.85 0.57 4.60
C THR A 58 -11.02 -0.39 4.74
N THR A 59 -11.88 -0.48 3.73
CA THR A 59 -12.98 -1.44 3.70
C THR A 59 -12.56 -2.73 3.00
N THR A 60 -13.18 -3.86 3.35
CA THR A 60 -12.96 -5.15 2.65
C THR A 60 -14.02 -5.34 1.55
N THR A 61 -14.26 -6.59 1.10
CA THR A 61 -15.33 -6.92 0.14
C THR A 61 -16.74 -6.64 0.61
N LEU A 62 -16.97 -6.64 1.93
CA LEU A 62 -18.27 -6.39 2.55
C LEU A 62 -18.35 -4.92 2.97
N PRO A 63 -18.91 -4.02 2.11
CA PRO A 63 -19.05 -2.63 2.49
C PRO A 63 -19.89 -2.54 3.77
N ASN A 64 -19.41 -1.76 4.74
CA ASN A 64 -20.08 -1.42 6.00
C ASN A 64 -20.20 -2.54 7.05
N SER A 65 -19.80 -3.77 6.76
CA SER A 65 -19.79 -4.85 7.77
C SER A 65 -18.40 -5.11 8.31
N GLU A 66 -17.37 -4.93 7.48
CA GLU A 66 -15.99 -5.23 7.83
C GLU A 66 -15.05 -4.11 7.38
N ILE A 67 -14.12 -3.81 8.27
CA ILE A 67 -13.02 -2.89 8.03
C ILE A 67 -11.71 -3.63 8.22
N LEU A 68 -10.72 -3.18 7.46
CA LEU A 68 -9.35 -3.65 7.54
C LEU A 68 -8.53 -2.54 8.18
N VAL A 69 -7.80 -2.88 9.23
CA VAL A 69 -7.01 -1.94 10.01
C VAL A 69 -5.57 -2.43 10.02
N ALA A 70 -4.64 -1.52 9.74
CA ALA A 70 -3.22 -1.81 9.75
C ALA A 70 -2.45 -0.60 10.29
N GLY A 71 -1.16 -0.81 10.55
CA GLY A 71 -0.31 0.25 11.05
C GLY A 71 1.14 -0.17 11.13
N GLN A 72 1.86 0.45 12.06
CA GLN A 72 3.24 0.13 12.38
C GLN A 72 3.29 -1.04 13.37
N GLN A 73 2.78 -2.17 12.91
CA GLN A 73 2.76 -3.46 13.56
C GLN A 73 3.01 -4.53 12.49
N ASP A 74 3.27 -5.78 12.88
CA ASP A 74 3.60 -6.86 11.95
C ASP A 74 2.36 -7.50 11.29
N ASP A 75 1.20 -7.31 11.92
CA ASP A 75 -0.06 -7.93 11.54
C ASP A 75 -1.10 -6.92 11.04
N MET A 76 -2.01 -7.40 10.21
CA MET A 76 -3.16 -6.64 9.75
C MET A 76 -4.45 -7.26 10.30
N LEU A 77 -5.40 -6.42 10.68
CA LEU A 77 -6.56 -6.84 11.45
C LEU A 77 -7.84 -6.60 10.66
N VAL A 78 -8.69 -7.61 10.56
CA VAL A 78 -10.05 -7.47 10.06
C VAL A 78 -10.96 -7.31 11.27
N VAL A 79 -11.73 -6.23 11.29
CA VAL A 79 -12.66 -5.92 12.37
C VAL A 79 -14.07 -5.85 11.81
N ASN A 80 -15.00 -6.53 12.48
CA ASN A 80 -16.41 -6.43 12.17
C ASN A 80 -16.97 -5.14 12.78
N VAL A 81 -17.51 -4.25 11.96
CA VAL A 81 -18.03 -2.93 12.40
C VAL A 81 -19.29 -3.09 13.25
N GLY A 82 -20.14 -4.07 12.96
CA GLY A 82 -21.38 -4.29 13.69
C GLY A 82 -21.17 -4.83 15.11
N ARG A 83 -20.11 -5.62 15.32
CA ARG A 83 -19.76 -6.20 16.64
C ARG A 83 -18.63 -5.48 17.36
N GLY A 84 -17.80 -4.71 16.64
CA GLY A 84 -16.59 -4.09 17.18
C GLY A 84 -15.49 -5.09 17.54
N THR A 85 -15.55 -6.32 17.05
CA THR A 85 -14.60 -7.40 17.38
C THR A 85 -13.67 -7.71 16.21
N ILE A 86 -12.42 -8.09 16.52
CA ILE A 86 -11.47 -8.61 15.53
C ILE A 86 -11.98 -9.98 15.07
N THR A 87 -12.20 -10.13 13.76
CA THR A 87 -12.65 -11.39 13.15
C THR A 87 -11.50 -12.21 12.58
N LYS A 88 -10.46 -11.55 12.08
CA LYS A 88 -9.31 -12.21 11.45
C LYS A 88 -8.04 -11.41 11.63
N ILE A 89 -6.94 -12.10 11.87
CA ILE A 89 -5.58 -11.56 11.85
C ILE A 89 -4.90 -12.06 10.58
N VAL A 90 -4.23 -11.15 9.87
CA VAL A 90 -3.49 -11.43 8.63
C VAL A 90 -2.03 -11.13 8.88
N GLU A 91 -1.26 -12.20 9.02
CA GLU A 91 0.18 -12.15 9.21
C GLU A 91 0.91 -11.72 7.92
N GLY A 92 2.12 -11.19 8.06
CA GLY A 92 2.98 -10.80 6.95
C GLY A 92 2.54 -9.49 6.29
N ALA A 93 1.95 -8.58 7.07
CA ALA A 93 1.44 -7.29 6.65
C ALA A 93 2.06 -6.18 7.51
N SER A 94 3.39 -6.14 7.53
CA SER A 94 4.16 -5.28 8.43
C SER A 94 4.29 -3.84 7.93
N ASN A 95 4.28 -2.89 8.86
CA ASN A 95 4.65 -1.48 8.64
C ASN A 95 3.83 -0.75 7.57
N ILE A 96 2.53 -1.04 7.51
CA ILE A 96 1.63 -0.41 6.55
C ILE A 96 1.25 0.99 7.05
N VAL A 97 1.59 2.00 6.26
CA VAL A 97 1.33 3.41 6.58
C VAL A 97 0.03 3.88 5.94
N VAL A 98 -0.21 3.41 4.72
CA VAL A 98 -1.30 3.89 3.87
C VAL A 98 -1.97 2.70 3.17
N MET A 99 -3.30 2.72 3.09
CA MET A 99 -4.07 1.64 2.44
C MET A 99 -5.17 2.23 1.56
N ARG A 100 -5.36 1.62 0.38
CA ARG A 100 -6.42 2.01 -0.54
C ARG A 100 -7.08 0.79 -1.14
N LYS A 101 -8.42 0.76 -1.09
CA LYS A 101 -9.22 -0.27 -1.76
C LYS A 101 -9.50 0.15 -3.20
N SER A 102 -9.25 -0.76 -4.12
CA SER A 102 -9.76 -0.81 -5.49
C SER A 102 -10.91 -1.82 -5.58
N PRO A 103 -11.78 -1.78 -6.61
CA PRO A 103 -12.85 -2.78 -6.79
C PRO A 103 -12.34 -4.23 -6.80
N ARG A 104 -11.10 -4.46 -7.21
CA ARG A 104 -10.50 -5.81 -7.35
C ARG A 104 -9.36 -6.10 -6.39
N LEU A 105 -8.69 -5.07 -5.86
CA LEU A 105 -7.44 -5.22 -5.08
C LEU A 105 -7.44 -4.29 -3.87
N ILE A 106 -6.70 -4.66 -2.84
CA ILE A 106 -6.33 -3.80 -1.72
C ILE A 106 -4.85 -3.47 -1.86
N CYS A 107 -4.55 -2.20 -2.00
CA CYS A 107 -3.20 -1.70 -2.10
C CYS A 107 -2.75 -1.25 -0.71
N CYS A 108 -1.65 -1.81 -0.21
CA CYS A 108 -1.06 -1.46 1.07
C CYS A 108 0.34 -0.91 0.84
N GLY A 109 0.58 0.34 1.24
CA GLY A 109 1.88 0.99 1.18
C GLY A 109 2.64 0.89 2.49
N SER A 110 3.88 0.43 2.43
CA SER A 110 4.78 0.26 3.57
C SER A 110 5.66 1.48 3.80
N MET A 111 6.20 1.62 5.02
CA MET A 111 7.25 2.59 5.36
C MET A 111 8.52 2.44 4.52
N THR A 112 8.75 1.27 3.92
CA THR A 112 9.91 1.01 3.06
C THR A 112 9.73 1.49 1.62
N GLY A 113 8.56 2.03 1.27
CA GLY A 113 8.24 2.45 -0.10
C GLY A 113 7.77 1.33 -1.02
N GLU A 114 7.57 0.13 -0.46
CA GLU A 114 6.94 -1.00 -1.12
C GLU A 114 5.41 -0.89 -1.08
N VAL A 115 4.76 -1.22 -2.19
CA VAL A 115 3.31 -1.38 -2.29
C VAL A 115 2.98 -2.85 -2.51
N THR A 116 2.24 -3.44 -1.58
CA THR A 116 1.72 -4.80 -1.73
C THR A 116 0.27 -4.74 -2.20
N LEU A 117 -0.03 -5.44 -3.29
CA LEU A 117 -1.38 -5.64 -3.81
C LEU A 117 -1.92 -6.97 -3.25
N ARG A 118 -3.08 -6.91 -2.61
CA ARG A 118 -3.74 -8.05 -1.99
C ARG A 118 -5.13 -8.25 -2.54
N ASP A 119 -5.56 -9.49 -2.65
CA ASP A 119 -6.94 -9.82 -2.97
C ASP A 119 -7.85 -9.41 -1.79
N PRO A 120 -8.93 -8.63 -2.00
CA PRO A 120 -9.85 -8.25 -0.94
C PRO A 120 -10.60 -9.42 -0.29
N ARG A 121 -10.70 -10.59 -0.94
CA ARG A 121 -11.39 -11.78 -0.40
C ARG A 121 -10.46 -12.62 0.47
N THR A 122 -9.30 -12.97 -0.06
CA THR A 122 -8.36 -13.86 0.64
C THR A 122 -7.36 -13.11 1.53
N LEU A 123 -7.12 -11.82 1.25
CA LEU A 123 -6.09 -10.95 1.84
C LEU A 123 -4.65 -11.46 1.61
N ARG A 124 -4.49 -12.41 0.68
CA ARG A 124 -3.19 -12.89 0.23
C ARG A 124 -2.52 -11.84 -0.64
N VAL A 125 -1.20 -11.79 -0.56
CA VAL A 125 -0.39 -10.93 -1.44
C VAL A 125 -0.40 -11.55 -2.83
N GLU A 126 -0.97 -10.81 -3.78
CA GLU A 126 -0.89 -11.17 -5.19
C GLU A 126 0.37 -10.59 -5.82
N GLN A 127 0.70 -9.34 -5.50
CA GLN A 127 1.84 -8.66 -6.11
C GLN A 127 2.55 -7.73 -5.14
N ARG A 128 3.86 -7.58 -5.33
CA ARG A 128 4.70 -6.63 -4.61
C ARG A 128 5.38 -5.68 -5.59
N VAL A 129 5.34 -4.38 -5.30
CA VAL A 129 5.87 -3.36 -6.17
C VAL A 129 6.69 -2.35 -5.38
N GLN A 130 7.99 -2.29 -5.65
CA GLN A 130 8.83 -1.26 -5.07
C GLN A 130 8.59 0.08 -5.80
N ALA A 131 7.85 1.00 -5.18
CA ALA A 131 7.56 2.31 -5.76
C ALA A 131 8.63 3.35 -5.39
N HIS A 132 9.01 3.41 -4.13
CA HIS A 132 9.96 4.40 -3.60
C HIS A 132 11.06 3.72 -2.79
N THR A 133 12.20 4.39 -2.61
CA THR A 133 13.29 3.90 -1.71
C THR A 133 13.12 4.37 -0.26
N GLY A 134 12.16 5.26 -0.01
CA GLY A 134 11.79 5.73 1.32
C GLY A 134 10.27 5.64 1.51
N THR A 135 9.78 6.27 2.58
CA THR A 135 8.38 6.12 3.02
C THR A 135 7.38 6.59 1.97
N LEU A 136 6.32 5.81 1.79
CA LEU A 136 5.12 6.23 1.09
C LEU A 136 4.37 7.26 1.94
N SER A 137 3.94 8.34 1.30
CA SER A 137 3.16 9.40 1.94
C SER A 137 1.68 9.22 1.65
N ASP A 138 1.33 8.87 0.41
CA ASP A 138 -0.06 8.65 0.00
C ASP A 138 -0.11 7.67 -1.18
N LEU A 139 -1.26 7.04 -1.36
CA LEU A 139 -1.59 6.26 -2.55
C LEU A 139 -3.04 6.49 -2.93
N ASP A 140 -3.30 6.48 -4.24
CA ASP A 140 -4.67 6.44 -4.74
C ASP A 140 -4.80 5.44 -5.87
N VAL A 141 -6.01 4.93 -6.05
CA VAL A 141 -6.30 3.94 -7.09
C VAL A 141 -7.57 4.37 -7.81
N SER A 142 -7.48 4.50 -9.13
CA SER A 142 -8.60 4.83 -10.00
C SER A 142 -8.63 3.88 -11.18
N GLY A 143 -9.66 3.03 -11.24
CA GLY A 143 -9.76 1.98 -12.26
C GLY A 143 -8.58 1.00 -12.18
N ASN A 144 -7.77 0.98 -13.24
CA ASN A 144 -6.55 0.20 -13.37
C ASN A 144 -5.28 1.02 -13.07
N LEU A 145 -5.40 2.29 -12.67
CA LEU A 145 -4.26 3.15 -12.38
C LEU A 145 -4.00 3.20 -10.88
N LEU A 146 -2.77 2.84 -10.50
CA LEU A 146 -2.23 3.02 -9.17
C LEU A 146 -1.32 4.25 -9.17
N LEU A 147 -1.66 5.23 -8.35
CA LEU A 147 -0.89 6.43 -8.10
C LEU A 147 -0.24 6.30 -6.73
N THR A 148 1.08 6.51 -6.68
CA THR A 148 1.82 6.47 -5.42
C THR A 148 2.66 7.73 -5.30
N CYS A 149 2.69 8.31 -4.11
CA CYS A 149 3.61 9.37 -3.79
C CYS A 149 4.40 9.03 -2.53
N GLY A 150 5.67 9.41 -2.55
CA GLY A 150 6.57 9.02 -1.48
C GLY A 150 7.95 9.61 -1.67
N PHE A 151 8.74 9.45 -0.62
CA PHE A 151 10.10 9.97 -0.58
C PHE A 151 11.06 8.94 -1.14
N SER A 152 11.99 9.40 -1.96
CA SER A 152 13.10 8.56 -2.42
C SER A 152 14.41 9.25 -2.07
N GLN A 153 15.27 8.53 -1.34
CA GLN A 153 16.62 8.98 -1.08
C GLN A 153 17.46 8.72 -2.33
N ARG A 154 18.14 9.76 -2.82
CA ARG A 154 19.22 9.60 -3.78
C ARG A 154 20.53 9.83 -3.04
N CYS A 155 21.30 8.78 -2.83
CA CYS A 155 22.70 8.91 -2.42
C CYS A 155 23.47 9.47 -3.62
N VAL A 156 23.83 10.74 -3.57
CA VAL A 156 24.91 11.29 -4.40
C VAL A 156 26.15 11.32 -3.50
N TRP A 157 27.31 10.95 -4.04
CA TRP A 157 28.58 10.74 -3.32
C TRP A 157 29.19 11.97 -2.61
N LEU A 158 28.40 13.02 -2.39
CA LEU A 158 28.76 14.22 -1.64
C LEU A 158 27.65 14.44 -0.61
N SER A 159 28.06 14.60 0.65
CA SER A 159 27.37 14.73 1.95
C SER A 159 25.92 15.24 2.06
N ASP A 160 25.25 15.65 0.99
CA ASP A 160 23.89 16.15 0.98
C ASP A 160 22.89 15.04 0.59
N LYS A 161 22.22 14.46 1.59
CA LYS A 161 21.06 13.60 1.36
C LYS A 161 19.86 14.45 0.97
N TYR A 162 19.53 14.52 -0.32
CA TYR A 162 18.30 15.16 -0.76
C TYR A 162 17.13 14.17 -0.72
N MET A 163 16.04 14.57 -0.06
CA MET A 163 14.78 13.84 -0.05
C MET A 163 13.91 14.33 -1.21
N MET A 164 13.66 13.48 -2.21
CA MET A 164 12.82 13.85 -3.36
C MET A 164 11.45 13.20 -3.23
N CYS A 165 10.38 13.99 -3.25
CA CYS A 165 9.02 13.49 -3.45
C CYS A 165 8.89 13.08 -4.92
N ARG A 166 8.55 11.82 -5.17
CA ARG A 166 8.25 11.32 -6.52
C ARG A 166 6.77 10.95 -6.59
N PHE A 167 6.21 11.12 -7.78
CA PHE A 167 4.90 10.60 -8.14
C PHE A 167 5.11 9.50 -9.16
N TRP A 168 4.68 8.29 -8.85
CA TRP A 168 4.65 7.19 -9.81
C TRP A 168 3.22 6.89 -10.19
N GLN A 169 3.00 6.78 -11.50
CA GLN A 169 1.81 6.16 -12.05
C GLN A 169 2.17 4.76 -12.50
N MET A 170 1.32 3.81 -12.12
CA MET A 170 1.46 2.41 -12.51
C MET A 170 0.14 1.94 -13.11
N GLU A 171 0.23 1.24 -14.22
CA GLU A 171 -0.92 0.58 -14.83
C GLU A 171 -0.97 -0.87 -14.34
N LEU A 172 -2.09 -1.24 -13.74
CA LEU A 172 -2.40 -2.57 -13.24
C LEU A 172 -3.16 -3.32 -14.34
N THR A 173 -2.47 -4.19 -15.07
CA THR A 173 -3.11 -5.11 -16.02
C THR A 173 -3.40 -6.41 -15.30
N ILE A 174 -4.68 -6.71 -15.08
CA ILE A 174 -5.11 -7.96 -14.45
C ILE A 174 -5.60 -8.89 -15.58
N SER A 175 -4.94 -10.03 -15.78
CA SER A 175 -5.26 -11.03 -16.82
C SER A 175 -6.26 -12.08 -16.37
#